data_AF-A0AAN4SJR3-F1
#
_entry.id   AF-A0AAN4SJR3-F1
#
_cell.length_a   1.000
_cell.length_b   1.000
_cell.length_c   1.000
_cell.angle_alpha   90.00
_cell.angle_beta   90.00
_cell.angle_gamma   90.00
#
_symmetry.space_group_name_H-M   'P 1'
#
loop_
_entity.id
_entity.type
_entity.pdbx_description
1 polymer ?
#
loop_
_entity_poly.entity_id
_entity_poly.type
_entity_poly.pdbx_seq_one_letter_code
_entity_poly.pdbx_strand_id
1 'polypeptide(L)' 'MIPMIFTMVIAFFVIHANDIFAMKELALVYLIIFVLMYISGPGKYSVDYVIGRQLKNKRKL' A
#
# COMPACT_ATOMS: atom_id res chain seq x y z
N MET A 1 2.40 -0.91 -3.81
CA MET A 1 2.14 -1.52 -2.49
C MET A 1 2.41 -3.01 -2.45
N ILE A 2 2.29 -3.74 -3.58
CA ILE A 2 2.47 -5.19 -3.66
C ILE A 2 3.77 -5.70 -3.00
N PRO A 3 4.97 -5.14 -3.26
CA PRO A 3 6.19 -5.60 -2.59
C PRO A 3 6.15 -5.42 -1.07
N MET A 4 5.58 -4.32 -0.58
CA MET A 4 5.49 -4.04 0.86
C MET A 4 4.46 -4.93 1.59
N ILE A 5 3.36 -5.28 0.93
CA ILE A 5 2.39 -6.25 1.47
C ILE A 5 3.08 -7.60 1.60
N PHE A 6 3.81 -8.02 0.56
CA PHE A 6 4.52 -9.29 0.57
C PHE A 6 5.58 -9.37 1.68
N THR A 7 6.37 -8.30 1.88
CA THR A 7 7.35 -8.27 2.97
C THR A 7 6.69 -8.35 4.35
N MET A 8 5.53 -7.71 4.56
CA MET A 8 4.81 -7.80 5.84
C MET A 8 4.20 -9.19 6.07
N VAL A 9 3.74 -9.87 5.02
CA VAL A 9 3.30 -11.28 5.10
C VAL A 9 4.48 -12.16 5.53
N ILE A 10 5.65 -12.04 4.90
CA ILE A 10 6.86 -12.79 5.30
C ILE A 10 7.26 -12.44 6.74
N ALA A 11 7.24 -11.15 7.11
CA ALA A 11 7.59 -10.72 8.45
C ALA A 11 6.69 -11.38 9.51
N PHE A 12 5.38 -11.43 9.28
CA PHE A 12 4.43 -12.00 10.23
C PHE A 12 4.48 -13.54 10.29
N PHE A 13 4.56 -14.23 9.15
CA PHE A 13 4.46 -15.69 9.10
C PHE A 13 5.79 -16.43 9.18
N VAL A 14 6.89 -15.83 8.71
CA VAL A 14 8.20 -16.49 8.61
C VAL A 14 9.16 -15.96 9.67
N ILE A 15 9.37 -14.64 9.73
CA ILE A 15 10.37 -14.05 10.63
C ILE A 15 9.92 -14.15 12.09
N HIS A 16 8.68 -13.74 12.39
CA HIS A 16 8.13 -13.81 13.74
C HIS A 16 7.29 -15.09 13.94
N ALA A 17 7.67 -16.20 13.31
CA ALA A 17 6.92 -17.45 13.42
C ALA A 17 6.86 -17.98 14.86
N ASN A 18 7.98 -17.87 15.60
CA ASN A 18 8.15 -18.38 16.96
C ASN A 18 7.98 -17.33 18.06
N ASP A 19 7.74 -16.07 17.70
CA ASP A 19 7.59 -15.00 18.68
C ASP A 19 6.20 -14.99 19.30
N ILE A 20 6.11 -14.50 20.54
CA ILE A 20 4.84 -14.20 21.19
C ILE A 20 4.06 -13.15 20.39
N PHE A 21 2.73 -13.26 20.38
CA PHE A 21 1.88 -12.43 19.53
C PHE A 21 2.12 -10.92 19.70
N ALA A 22 2.43 -10.46 20.91
CA ALA A 22 2.75 -9.07 21.21
C ALA A 22 3.86 -8.48 20.30
N MET A 23 4.82 -9.29 19.83
CA MET A 23 5.86 -8.85 18.89
C MET A 23 5.39 -8.84 17.43
N LYS A 24 4.35 -9.62 17.10
CA LYS A 24 3.77 -9.75 15.74
C LYS A 24 2.73 -8.68 15.42
N GLU A 25 2.20 -8.02 16.44
CA GLU A 25 1.15 -7.00 16.32
C GLU A 25 1.52 -5.92 15.31
N LEU A 26 2.77 -5.44 15.36
CA LEU A 26 3.23 -4.37 14.47
C LEU A 26 3.21 -4.81 13.00
N ALA A 27 3.68 -6.02 12.69
CA ALA A 27 3.66 -6.56 11.33
C ALA A 27 2.22 -6.75 10.82
N LEU A 28 1.30 -7.17 11.68
CA LEU A 28 -0.12 -7.31 11.35
C LEU A 28 -0.79 -5.95 11.08
N VAL A 29 -0.53 -4.94 11.92
CA VAL A 29 -1.08 -3.59 11.74
C VAL A 29 -0.59 -2.98 10.43
N TYR A 30 0.70 -3.08 10.12
CA TYR A 30 1.22 -2.59 8.84
C TYR A 30 0.63 -3.35 7.65
N LEU A 31 0.46 -4.67 7.76
CA LEU A 31 -0.17 -5.47 6.72
C LEU A 31 -1.60 -4.99 6.44
N ILE A 32 -2.42 -4.78 7.48
CA ILE A 32 -3.80 -4.28 7.34
C ILE A 32 -3.80 -2.90 6.67
N ILE A 33 -2.97 -1.97 7.15
CA ILE A 33 -2.89 -0.60 6.60
C ILE A 33 -2.51 -0.64 5.11
N PHE A 34 -1.53 -1.46 4.73
CA PHE A 34 -1.12 -1.56 3.33
C PHE A 34 -2.18 -2.20 2.44
N VAL A 35 -2.94 -3.17 2.93
CA VAL A 35 -4.08 -3.75 2.19
C VAL A 35 -5.17 -2.69 1.99
N LEU A 36 -5.52 -1.94 3.04
CA LEU A 36 -6.53 -0.88 2.96
C LEU A 36 -6.10 0.25 2.00
N MET A 37 -4.83 0.67 2.06
CA MET A 37 -4.28 1.65 1.13
C MET A 37 -4.21 1.13 -0.31
N TYR A 38 -3.90 -0.16 -0.50
CA TYR A 38 -3.87 -0.75 -1.83
C TYR A 38 -5.26 -0.75 -2.49
N ILE A 39 -6.30 -1.10 -1.72
CA ILE A 39 -7.69 -1.07 -2.20
C ILE A 39 -8.16 0.37 -2.43
N SER A 40 -7.86 1.29 -1.50
CA SER A 40 -8.25 2.70 -1.63
C SER A 40 -7.57 3.39 -2.81
N GLY A 41 -6.33 2.97 -3.10
CA GLY A 41 -5.53 3.52 -4.19
C GLY A 41 -5.10 4.97 -3.96
N PRO A 42 -4.30 5.53 -4.90
CA PRO A 42 -3.78 6.90 -4.82
C PRO A 42 -4.80 8.01 -5.14
N GLY A 43 -5.93 7.67 -5.76
CA GLY A 43 -7.00 8.61 -6.11
C GLY A 43 -6.51 9.81 -6.96
N LYS A 44 -6.95 11.01 -6.58
CA LYS A 44 -6.62 12.29 -7.27
C LYS A 44 -5.13 12.68 -7.14
N TYR A 45 -4.39 12.02 -6.27
CA TYR A 45 -2.96 12.24 -6.07
C TYR A 45 -2.10 11.30 -6.94
N SER A 46 -2.72 10.43 -7.76
CA SER A 46 -1.98 9.61 -8.72
C SER A 46 -1.37 10.47 -9.83
N VAL A 47 -0.18 10.07 -10.27
CA VAL A 47 0.52 10.70 -11.40
C VAL A 47 -0.32 10.60 -12.68
N ASP A 48 -0.94 9.44 -12.93
CA ASP A 48 -1.82 9.24 -14.08
C ASP A 48 -3.00 10.21 -14.09
N TYR A 49 -3.63 10.44 -12.92
CA TYR A 49 -4.71 11.41 -12.79
C TYR A 49 -4.23 12.83 -13.09
N VAL A 50 -3.06 13.23 -12.57
CA VAL A 50 -2.49 14.55 -12.82
C VAL A 50 -2.15 14.71 -14.31
N ILE A 51 -1.47 13.76 -14.93
CA ILE A 51 -1.11 13.79 -16.35
C ILE A 51 -2.38 13.84 -17.22
N GLY A 52 -3.36 12.97 -16.96
CA GLY A 52 -4.62 12.95 -17.69
C GLY A 52 -5.37 14.28 -17.60
N ARG A 53 -5.37 14.93 -16.43
CA ARG A 53 -5.95 16.26 -16.23
C ARG A 53 -5.21 17.34 -17.05
N GLN A 54 -3.88 17.32 -17.05
CA GLN A 54 -3.08 18.28 -17.82
C GLN A 54 -3.30 18.15 -19.33
N LEU A 55 -3.34 16.92 -19.85
CA LEU A 55 -3.61 16.66 -21.27
C LEU A 55 -5.01 17.12 -21.69
N LYS A 56 -6.03 16.89 -20.83
CA LYS A 56 -7.40 17.38 -21.08
C LYS A 56 -7.47 18.92 -21.15
N ASN A 57 -6.70 19.62 -20.32
CA ASN A 57 -6.66 21.08 -20.34
C ASN A 57 -5.97 21.64 -21.59
N LYS A 58 -4.85 21.04 -22.03
CA LYS A 58 -4.16 21.46 -23.27
C LYS A 58 -5.02 21.30 -24.51
N ARG A 59 -5.85 20.25 -24.59
CA ARG A 59 -6.76 20.02 -25.73
C ARG A 59 -7.93 21.01 -25.81
N LYS A 60 -8.19 21.78 -24.73
CA LYS A 60 -9.26 22.78 -24.68
C LYS A 60 -8.79 24.19 -25.05
N LEU A 61 -7.49 24.39 -25.20
CA LEU A 61 -6.85 25.62 -25.71
C LEU A 61 -6.64 25.48 -27.21
#